data_AF-A0A6I7FDK9-F1
#
_entry.id   AF-A0A6I7FDK9-F1
#
_cell.length_a   1.000
_cell.length_b   1.000
_cell.length_c   1.000
_cell.angle_alpha   90.00
_cell.angle_beta   90.00
_cell.angle_gamma   90.00
#
_symmetry.space_group_name_H-M   'P 1'
#
loop_
_entity.id
_entity.type
_entity.pdbx_description
1 polymer ?
#
loop_
_entity_poly.entity_id
_entity_poly.type
_entity_poly.pdbx_seq_one_letter_code
_entity_poly.pdbx_strand_id
1 'polypeptide(L)'
;MGKKSKGKNYSIGDHIFAVLVVFLMCALIVSSPFLIFFGVFKLVALAPDVSINTTGTFNSVMILFKFFALTVIVVGIVDVLFSQILLRKRGFLNYIIEALLMFCVFYLYVLIYSMNSQEIILRNNGVLLVSVFLFILYLMISVVYIVSKWMYETVMKSIQKKNN
;
A
#
# COMPACT_ATOMS: atom_id res chain seq x y z
N MET A 1 -2.85 16.51 -57.46
CA MET A 1 -3.13 17.70 -56.61
C MET A 1 -3.36 17.23 -55.19
N GLY A 2 -2.45 17.58 -54.28
CA GLY A 2 -2.42 17.07 -52.91
C GLY A 2 -3.45 17.70 -52.00
N LYS A 3 -3.99 16.90 -51.08
CA LYS A 3 -4.48 17.38 -49.79
C LYS A 3 -3.52 16.84 -48.73
N LYS A 4 -2.48 17.63 -48.41
CA LYS A 4 -1.72 17.43 -47.17
C LYS A 4 -2.70 17.64 -46.01
N SER A 5 -2.94 16.60 -45.23
CA SER A 5 -3.65 16.74 -43.96
C SER A 5 -2.86 17.73 -43.10
N LYS A 6 -3.55 18.76 -42.60
CA LYS A 6 -2.96 19.75 -41.69
C LYS A 6 -2.61 19.00 -40.41
N GLY A 7 -1.33 18.64 -40.25
CA GLY A 7 -0.79 18.24 -38.95
C GLY A 7 -1.07 19.38 -37.99
N LYS A 8 -1.83 19.10 -36.92
CA LYS A 8 -1.98 20.04 -35.82
C LYS A 8 -0.58 20.35 -35.30
N ASN A 9 -0.15 21.60 -35.42
CA ASN A 9 1.06 22.07 -34.76
C ASN A 9 0.78 22.06 -33.26
N TYR A 10 1.17 20.97 -32.58
CA TYR A 10 1.17 20.92 -31.12
C TYR A 10 2.11 22.01 -30.60
N SER A 11 1.61 22.84 -29.68
CA SER A 11 2.44 23.89 -29.07
C SER A 11 3.42 23.25 -28.09
N ILE A 12 4.63 23.81 -27.93
CA ILE A 12 5.58 23.39 -26.89
C ILE A 12 4.91 23.41 -25.50
N GLY A 13 3.94 24.33 -25.29
CA GLY A 13 3.13 24.39 -24.09
C GLY A 13 2.24 23.15 -23.86
N ASP A 14 1.71 22.53 -24.92
CA ASP A 14 0.88 21.32 -24.81
C ASP A 14 1.72 20.12 -24.36
N HIS A 15 2.97 20.03 -24.83
CA HIS A 15 3.91 19.00 -24.39
C HIS A 15 4.33 19.17 -22.93
N ILE A 16 4.66 20.39 -22.50
CA ILE A 16 5.02 20.68 -21.11
C ILE A 16 3.83 20.38 -20.19
N PHE A 17 2.63 20.79 -20.58
CA PHE A 17 1.41 20.51 -19.82
C PHE A 17 1.15 19.01 -19.70
N ALA A 18 1.25 18.25 -20.79
CA ALA A 18 1.07 16.81 -20.77
C ALA A 18 2.08 16.11 -19.85
N VAL A 19 3.36 16.49 -19.92
CA VAL A 19 4.41 15.95 -19.04
C VAL A 19 4.10 16.26 -17.58
N LEU A 20 3.68 17.49 -17.28
CA LEU A 20 3.34 17.90 -15.91
C LEU A 20 2.13 17.14 -15.36
N VAL A 21 1.09 16.92 -16.18
CA VAL A 21 -0.08 16.13 -15.79
C VAL A 21 0.28 14.68 -15.52
N VAL A 22 1.07 14.04 -16.39
CA VAL A 22 1.54 12.66 -16.19
C VAL A 22 2.39 12.56 -14.93
N PHE A 23 3.30 13.51 -14.73
CA PHE A 23 4.11 13.57 -13.51
C PHE A 23 3.25 13.69 -12.25
N LEU A 24 2.24 14.56 -12.27
CA LEU A 24 1.31 14.74 -11.15
C LEU A 24 0.48 13.46 -10.90
N MET A 25 0.02 12.79 -11.95
CA MET A 25 -0.68 11.51 -11.84
C MET A 25 0.20 10.44 -11.19
N CYS A 26 1.44 10.29 -11.65
CA CYS A 26 2.39 9.34 -11.07
C CYS A 26 2.70 9.69 -9.60
N ALA A 27 2.92 10.97 -9.28
CA ALA A 27 3.16 11.42 -7.92
C ALA A 27 1.98 11.11 -7.00
N LEU A 28 0.75 11.33 -7.46
CA LEU A 28 -0.46 10.99 -6.70
C LEU A 28 -0.59 9.48 -6.49
N ILE A 29 -0.38 8.66 -7.53
CA ILE A 29 -0.47 7.20 -7.43
C ILE A 29 0.56 6.66 -6.41
N VAL A 30 1.79 7.15 -6.47
CA VAL A 30 2.87 6.69 -5.59
C VAL A 30 2.70 7.19 -4.15
N SER A 31 2.22 8.43 -3.97
CA SER A 31 2.04 9.01 -2.63
C SER A 31 0.75 8.57 -1.92
N SER A 32 -0.30 8.22 -2.66
CA SER A 32 -1.61 7.86 -2.08
C SER A 32 -1.54 6.75 -1.03
N PRO A 33 -0.83 5.62 -1.23
CA PRO A 33 -0.70 4.59 -0.21
C PRO A 33 -0.13 5.11 1.11
N PHE A 34 0.90 5.96 1.02
CA PHE A 34 1.50 6.59 2.19
C PHE A 34 0.56 7.59 2.86
N LEU A 35 -0.17 8.40 2.09
CA LEU A 35 -1.12 9.37 2.64
C LEU A 35 -2.27 8.69 3.39
N ILE A 36 -2.81 7.59 2.84
CA ILE A 36 -3.82 6.76 3.52
C ILE A 36 -3.25 6.19 4.81
N PHE A 37 -2.05 5.59 4.73
CA PHE A 37 -1.36 5.05 5.90
C PHE A 37 -1.16 6.11 6.99
N PHE A 38 -0.63 7.28 6.62
CA PHE A 38 -0.37 8.39 7.52
C PHE A 38 -1.65 8.87 8.21
N GLY A 39 -2.73 9.07 7.44
CA GLY A 39 -4.01 9.51 7.96
C GLY A 39 -4.59 8.54 8.99
N VAL A 40 -4.63 7.24 8.65
CA VAL A 40 -5.20 6.23 9.56
C VAL A 40 -4.27 5.97 10.76
N PHE A 41 -2.95 5.99 10.58
CA PHE A 41 -2.01 5.86 11.68
C PHE A 41 -2.13 7.03 12.67
N LYS A 42 -2.39 8.25 12.18
CA LYS A 42 -2.65 9.40 13.06
C LYS A 42 -3.90 9.21 13.93
N LEU A 43 -4.93 8.50 13.44
CA LEU A 43 -6.09 8.13 14.26
C LEU A 43 -5.71 7.08 15.32
N VAL A 44 -4.90 6.09 14.94
CA VAL A 44 -4.33 5.10 15.86
C VAL A 44 -3.51 5.77 16.96
N ALA A 45 -2.71 6.79 16.62
CA ALA A 45 -1.91 7.57 17.55
C ALA A 45 -2.72 8.53 18.46
N LEU A 46 -4.06 8.58 18.33
CA LEU A 46 -4.92 9.22 19.34
C LEU A 46 -5.13 8.32 20.56
N ALA A 47 -4.90 7.01 20.43
CA ALA A 47 -4.96 6.11 21.57
C ALA A 47 -3.80 6.40 22.53
N PRO A 48 -4.04 6.39 23.86
CA PRO A 48 -3.02 6.73 24.86
C PRO A 48 -1.82 5.76 24.87
N ASP A 49 -2.00 4.59 24.25
CA ASP A 49 -1.02 3.52 24.16
C ASP A 49 -0.03 3.69 22.98
N VAL A 50 -0.24 4.66 22.09
CA VAL A 50 0.59 4.90 20.90
C VAL A 50 0.99 6.36 20.83
N SER A 51 2.29 6.65 20.84
CA SER A 51 2.78 8.03 20.71
C SER A 51 3.97 8.11 19.76
N ILE A 52 4.08 9.22 19.04
CA ILE A 52 5.20 9.50 18.13
C ILE A 52 6.13 10.47 18.86
N ASN A 53 7.37 10.05 19.10
CA ASN A 53 8.34 10.82 19.87
C ASN A 53 8.92 11.96 19.03
N THR A 54 8.20 13.06 18.93
CA THR A 54 8.62 14.20 18.11
C THR A 54 7.96 15.50 18.52
N THR A 55 8.67 16.60 18.30
CA THR A 55 8.21 17.97 18.60
C THR A 55 7.65 18.70 17.38
N GLY A 56 7.73 18.10 16.17
CA GLY A 56 7.35 18.77 14.92
C GLY A 56 6.56 17.90 13.94
N THR A 57 5.68 18.54 13.17
CA THR A 57 4.82 17.88 12.17
C THR A 57 5.63 17.23 11.05
N PHE A 58 6.66 17.92 10.54
CA PHE A 58 7.51 17.37 9.47
C PHE A 58 8.29 16.14 9.93
N ASN A 59 8.85 16.19 11.14
CA ASN A 59 9.53 15.05 11.74
C ASN A 59 8.57 13.88 11.98
N SER A 60 7.32 14.14 12.38
CA SER A 60 6.28 13.10 12.46
C SER A 60 6.06 12.40 11.12
N VAL A 61 5.95 13.18 10.04
CA VAL A 61 5.77 12.64 8.68
C VAL A 61 6.96 11.77 8.29
N MET A 62 8.18 12.22 8.57
CA MET A 62 9.40 11.49 8.24
C MET A 62 9.54 10.18 9.01
N ILE A 63 9.22 10.17 10.31
CA ILE A 63 9.19 8.95 11.14
C ILE A 63 8.18 7.95 10.56
N LEU A 64 6.95 8.40 10.29
CA LEU A 64 5.91 7.54 9.74
C LEU A 64 6.25 7.05 8.33
N PHE A 65 6.95 7.84 7.53
CA PHE A 65 7.43 7.43 6.21
C PHE A 65 8.48 6.32 6.32
N LYS A 66 9.46 6.44 7.23
CA LYS A 66 10.43 5.36 7.49
C LYS A 66 9.74 4.08 7.92
N PHE A 67 8.81 4.18 8.87
CA PHE A 67 8.03 3.04 9.36
C PHE A 67 7.21 2.39 8.24
N PHE A 68 6.53 3.20 7.41
CA PHE A 68 5.78 2.75 6.24
C PHE A 68 6.67 2.03 5.23
N ALA A 69 7.79 2.64 4.83
CA ALA A 69 8.71 2.07 3.85
C ALA A 69 9.27 0.72 4.33
N LEU A 70 9.67 0.65 5.60
CA LEU A 70 10.13 -0.60 6.21
C LEU A 70 9.02 -1.65 6.26
N THR A 71 7.79 -1.25 6.59
CA THR A 71 6.62 -2.15 6.60
C THR A 71 6.39 -2.75 5.22
N VAL A 72 6.41 -1.93 4.16
CA VAL A 72 6.23 -2.39 2.77
C VAL A 72 7.30 -3.40 2.38
N ILE A 73 8.57 -3.16 2.75
CA ILE A 73 9.67 -4.08 2.47
C ILE A 73 9.46 -5.42 3.21
N VAL A 74 9.16 -5.38 4.50
CA VAL A 74 8.96 -6.58 5.32
C VAL A 74 7.77 -7.40 4.79
N VAL A 75 6.64 -6.74 4.53
CA VAL A 75 5.45 -7.40 3.96
C VAL A 75 5.77 -8.01 2.61
N GLY A 76 6.43 -7.28 1.70
CA GLY A 76 6.78 -7.80 0.39
C GLY A 76 7.66 -9.05 0.45
N ILE A 77 8.66 -9.09 1.35
CA ILE A 77 9.51 -10.26 1.55
C ILE A 77 8.70 -11.44 2.09
N VAL A 78 7.90 -11.21 3.13
CA VAL A 78 7.13 -12.26 3.81
C VAL A 78 6.04 -12.84 2.90
N ASP A 79 5.34 -11.98 2.15
CA ASP A 79 4.29 -12.38 1.21
C ASP A 79 4.86 -13.27 0.09
N VAL A 80 6.05 -12.94 -0.44
CA VAL A 80 6.76 -13.79 -1.40
C VAL A 80 7.17 -15.12 -0.79
N LEU A 81 7.71 -15.13 0.44
CA LEU A 81 8.09 -16.35 1.14
C LEU A 81 6.88 -17.26 1.41
N PHE A 82 5.79 -16.70 1.92
CA PHE A 82 4.56 -17.44 2.19
C PHE A 82 3.93 -17.96 0.91
N SER A 83 3.89 -17.15 -0.16
CA SER A 83 3.46 -17.61 -1.48
C SER A 83 4.27 -18.81 -1.94
N GLN A 84 5.60 -18.79 -1.83
CA GLN A 84 6.45 -19.93 -2.22
C GLN A 84 6.20 -21.19 -1.38
N ILE A 85 6.01 -21.04 -0.07
CA ILE A 85 5.83 -22.18 0.86
C ILE A 85 4.41 -22.77 0.76
N LEU A 86 3.39 -21.92 0.65
CA LEU A 86 1.97 -22.30 0.71
C LEU A 86 1.37 -22.66 -0.66
N LEU A 87 2.11 -22.43 -1.76
CA LEU A 87 1.74 -22.76 -3.15
C LEU A 87 1.29 -24.22 -3.36
N ARG A 88 1.65 -25.15 -2.45
CA ARG A 88 1.37 -26.58 -2.61
C ARG A 88 -0.10 -26.98 -2.37
N LYS A 89 -0.94 -26.12 -1.77
CA LYS A 89 -2.38 -26.39 -1.58
C LYS A 89 -3.22 -25.12 -1.79
N ARG A 90 -3.92 -25.01 -2.92
CA ARG A 90 -4.89 -23.93 -3.16
C ARG A 90 -6.21 -24.26 -2.46
N GLY A 91 -6.38 -23.76 -1.24
CA GLY A 91 -7.61 -23.93 -0.46
C GLY A 91 -7.87 -22.73 0.45
N PHE A 92 -9.14 -22.51 0.79
CA PHE A 92 -9.57 -21.44 1.68
C PHE A 92 -8.87 -21.49 3.06
N LEU A 93 -8.59 -22.69 3.58
CA LEU A 93 -7.85 -22.87 4.83
C LEU A 93 -6.41 -22.33 4.75
N ASN A 94 -5.75 -22.45 3.59
CA ASN A 94 -4.40 -21.90 3.42
C ASN A 94 -4.40 -20.38 3.46
N TYR A 95 -5.43 -19.73 2.90
CA TYR A 95 -5.57 -18.28 2.98
C TYR A 95 -5.76 -17.80 4.43
N ILE A 96 -6.55 -18.53 5.23
CA ILE A 96 -6.71 -18.22 6.66
C ILE A 96 -5.38 -18.39 7.40
N ILE A 97 -4.66 -19.48 7.15
CA ILE A 97 -3.36 -19.75 7.77
C ILE A 97 -2.36 -18.66 7.40
N GLU A 98 -2.32 -18.24 6.14
CA GLU A 98 -1.47 -17.15 5.65
C GLU A 98 -1.79 -15.82 6.35
N ALA A 99 -3.08 -15.47 6.46
CA ALA A 99 -3.51 -14.27 7.17
C ALA A 99 -3.11 -14.32 8.65
N LEU A 100 -3.28 -15.46 9.33
CA LEU A 100 -2.86 -15.63 10.73
C LEU A 100 -1.34 -15.51 10.88
N LEU A 101 -0.56 -16.11 9.97
CA LEU A 101 0.90 -15.97 9.98
C LEU A 101 1.33 -14.53 9.73
N MET A 102 0.67 -13.83 8.81
CA MET A 102 0.90 -12.41 8.55
C MET A 102 0.60 -11.56 9.79
N PHE A 103 -0.47 -11.86 10.53
CA PHE A 103 -0.75 -11.20 11.81
C PHE A 103 0.39 -11.42 12.82
N CYS A 104 0.88 -12.65 12.97
CA CYS A 104 2.02 -12.95 13.83
C CYS A 104 3.28 -12.18 13.41
N VAL A 105 3.53 -12.09 12.10
CA VAL A 105 4.65 -11.32 11.55
C VAL A 105 4.50 -9.83 11.86
N PHE A 106 3.30 -9.26 11.69
CA PHE A 106 3.05 -7.87 12.06
C PHE A 106 3.25 -7.62 13.56
N TYR A 107 2.83 -8.56 14.40
CA TYR A 107 3.05 -8.47 15.84
C TYR A 107 4.53 -8.44 16.18
N LEU A 108 5.30 -9.40 15.66
CA LEU A 108 6.75 -9.47 15.87
C LEU A 108 7.47 -8.24 15.29
N TYR A 109 7.09 -7.81 14.09
CA TYR A 109 7.66 -6.63 13.44
C TYR A 109 7.48 -5.37 14.28
N VAL A 110 6.25 -5.09 14.72
CA VAL A 110 5.93 -3.90 15.53
C VAL A 110 6.67 -3.97 16.87
N LEU A 111 6.73 -5.14 17.50
CA LEU A 111 7.46 -5.36 18.74
C LEU A 111 8.96 -5.05 18.57
N ILE A 112 9.61 -5.62 17.56
CA ILE A 112 11.04 -5.39 17.26
C ILE A 112 11.29 -3.91 16.93
N TYR A 113 10.42 -3.31 16.11
CA TYR A 113 10.55 -1.89 15.76
C TYR A 113 10.44 -0.98 16.98
N SER A 114 9.50 -1.26 17.89
CA SER A 114 9.32 -0.51 19.14
C SER A 114 10.53 -0.62 20.07
N MET A 115 11.22 -1.78 20.09
CA MET A 115 12.42 -1.97 20.91
C MET A 115 13.64 -1.21 20.35
N ASN A 116 13.73 -1.09 19.03
CA ASN A 116 14.94 -0.59 18.37
C ASN A 116 14.88 0.89 17.99
N SER A 117 13.71 1.42 17.62
CA SER A 117 13.65 2.72 16.95
C SER A 117 13.43 3.90 17.90
N GLN A 118 12.81 3.72 19.07
CA GLN A 118 12.35 4.79 20.01
C GLN A 118 11.54 5.96 19.37
N GLU A 119 11.33 5.98 18.06
CA GLU A 119 10.61 6.99 17.29
C GLU A 119 9.09 6.85 17.46
N ILE A 120 8.59 5.61 17.56
CA ILE A 120 7.20 5.27 17.88
C ILE A 120 7.20 4.55 19.23
N ILE A 121 6.65 5.20 20.25
CA ILE A 121 6.57 4.67 21.61
C ILE A 121 5.22 3.98 21.78
N LEU A 122 5.28 2.67 22.03
CA LEU A 122 4.12 1.83 22.27
C LEU A 122 4.09 1.43 23.76
N ARG A 123 2.95 1.63 24.42
CA ARG A 123 2.73 1.27 25.83
C ARG A 123 1.58 0.28 25.93
N ASN A 124 1.58 -0.58 26.95
CA ASN A 124 0.51 -1.54 27.23
C ASN A 124 0.10 -2.34 25.96
N ASN A 125 -1.08 -2.05 25.41
CA ASN A 125 -1.66 -2.71 24.24
C ASN A 125 -1.31 -2.05 22.91
N GLY A 126 -0.43 -1.04 22.90
CA GLY A 126 -0.06 -0.28 21.70
C GLY A 126 0.55 -1.15 20.60
N VAL A 127 1.33 -2.17 20.96
CA VAL A 127 1.87 -3.16 20.01
C VAL A 127 0.72 -3.87 19.30
N LEU A 128 -0.21 -4.45 20.06
CA LEU A 128 -1.38 -5.15 19.51
C LEU A 128 -2.19 -4.22 18.60
N LEU A 129 -2.44 -2.98 19.04
CA LEU A 129 -3.26 -2.02 18.31
C LEU A 129 -2.63 -1.65 16.96
N VAL A 130 -1.33 -1.37 16.93
CA VAL A 130 -0.60 -1.07 15.69
C VAL A 130 -0.54 -2.32 14.78
N SER A 131 -0.33 -3.51 15.34
CA SER A 131 -0.32 -4.76 14.56
C SER A 131 -1.68 -5.08 13.96
N VAL A 132 -2.77 -4.87 14.70
CA VAL A 132 -4.15 -4.99 14.18
C VAL A 132 -4.39 -3.97 13.07
N PHE A 133 -3.94 -2.73 13.24
CA PHE A 133 -4.01 -1.71 12.19
C PHE A 133 -3.29 -2.15 10.91
N LEU A 134 -2.05 -2.62 11.00
CA LEU A 134 -1.29 -3.13 9.86
C LEU A 134 -1.99 -4.33 9.20
N PHE A 135 -2.55 -5.22 10.02
CA PHE A 135 -3.27 -6.39 9.55
C PHE A 135 -4.56 -6.03 8.80
N ILE A 136 -5.34 -5.07 9.32
CA ILE A 136 -6.54 -4.56 8.64
C ILE A 136 -6.16 -3.92 7.29
N LEU A 137 -5.08 -3.12 7.25
CA LEU A 137 -4.60 -2.55 6.00
C LEU A 137 -4.19 -3.63 4.99
N TYR A 138 -3.48 -4.67 5.44
CA TYR A 138 -3.11 -5.81 4.61
C TYR A 138 -4.35 -6.49 4.02
N LEU A 139 -5.35 -6.81 4.84
CA LEU A 139 -6.60 -7.42 4.38
C LEU A 139 -7.35 -6.52 3.38
N MET A 140 -7.41 -5.21 3.61
CA MET A 140 -8.01 -4.26 2.67
C MET A 140 -7.30 -4.29 1.31
N ILE A 141 -5.97 -4.31 1.30
CA ILE A 141 -5.18 -4.42 0.06
C ILE A 141 -5.48 -5.76 -0.64
N SER A 142 -5.54 -6.87 0.08
CA SER A 142 -5.89 -8.17 -0.49
C SER A 142 -7.28 -8.16 -1.12
N VAL A 143 -8.28 -7.56 -0.46
CA VAL A 143 -9.64 -7.41 -1.00
C VAL A 143 -9.64 -6.57 -2.28
N VAL A 144 -8.95 -5.42 -2.28
CA VAL A 144 -8.83 -4.55 -3.46
C VAL A 144 -8.18 -5.30 -4.63
N TYR A 145 -7.15 -6.11 -4.35
CA TYR A 145 -6.50 -6.94 -5.36
C TYR A 145 -7.45 -7.98 -5.96
N ILE A 146 -8.21 -8.70 -5.12
CA ILE A 146 -9.19 -9.70 -5.57
C ILE A 146 -10.27 -9.05 -6.44
N VAL A 147 -10.83 -7.91 -6.00
CA VAL A 147 -11.86 -7.17 -6.74
C VAL A 147 -11.31 -6.69 -8.09
N SER A 148 -10.11 -6.11 -8.09
CA SER A 148 -9.45 -5.61 -9.31
C SER A 148 -9.21 -6.73 -10.32
N LYS A 149 -8.74 -7.89 -9.84
CA LYS A 149 -8.55 -9.08 -10.68
C LYS A 149 -9.86 -9.58 -11.27
N TRP A 150 -10.92 -9.65 -10.47
CA TRP A 150 -12.24 -10.08 -10.93
C TRP A 150 -12.83 -9.12 -11.99
N MET A 151 -12.69 -7.81 -11.79
CA MET A 151 -13.09 -6.80 -12.77
C MET A 151 -12.30 -6.96 -14.08
N TYR A 152 -10.98 -7.13 -14.01
CA TYR A 152 -10.13 -7.34 -15.17
C TYR A 152 -10.54 -8.57 -15.98
N GLU A 153 -10.74 -9.71 -15.31
CA GLU A 153 -11.19 -10.94 -15.98
C GLU A 153 -12.57 -10.78 -16.62
N THR A 154 -13.48 -10.05 -15.98
CA THR A 154 -14.83 -9.79 -16.51
C THR A 154 -14.78 -8.94 -17.76
N VAL A 155 -14.01 -7.85 -17.76
CA VAL A 155 -13.81 -6.98 -18.92
C VAL A 155 -13.16 -7.76 -20.05
N MET A 156 -12.11 -8.53 -19.78
CA MET A 156 -11.43 -9.34 -20.79
C MET A 156 -12.37 -10.36 -21.45
N LYS A 157 -13.20 -11.07 -20.66
CA LYS A 157 -14.23 -11.98 -21.19
C LYS A 157 -15.26 -11.26 -22.06
N SER A 158 -15.67 -10.04 -21.67
CA SER A 158 -16.62 -9.24 -22.46
C SER A 158 -16.05 -8.81 -23.82
N ILE A 159 -14.76 -8.46 -23.87
CA ILE A 159 -14.05 -8.09 -25.10
C ILE A 159 -13.90 -9.31 -26.02
N GLN A 160 -13.51 -10.46 -25.47
CA GLN A 160 -13.39 -11.71 -26.23
C GLN A 160 -14.74 -12.15 -26.83
N LYS A 161 -15.83 -12.03 -26.08
CA LYS A 161 -17.19 -12.35 -26.57
C LYS A 161 -17.71 -11.36 -27.62
N LYS A 162 -17.17 -10.14 -27.69
CA LYS A 162 -17.56 -9.14 -28.70
C LYS A 162 -16.79 -9.31 -30.02
N ASN A 163 -15.63 -9.98 -29.98
CA ASN A 163 -14.76 -10.22 -31.14
C ASN A 163 -14.90 -11.64 -31.73
N ASN A 164 -15.74 -12.49 -31.14
CA ASN A 164 -16.17 -13.80 -31.66
C ASN A 164 -17.67 -13.75 -31.97
#